data_AF-A0A651HX08-F1
#
_entry.id   AF-A0A651HX08-F1
#
_cell.length_a   1.000
_cell.length_b   1.000
_cell.length_c   1.000
_cell.angle_alpha   90.00
_cell.angle_beta   90.00
_cell.angle_gamma   90.00
#
_symmetry.space_group_name_H-M   'P 1'
#
loop_
_entity.id
_entity.type
_entity.pdbx_description
1 polymer ?
#
loop_
_entity_poly.entity_id
_entity_poly.type
_entity_poly.pdbx_seq_one_letter_code
_entity_poly.pdbx_strand_id
1 'polypeptide(L)'
;MTYRSHFFWLLPGAILLAGCGDAAPDPAPGDAPTEAAMPADKEAWLANLRAPCGQAFPGQLERAPETSTMLQGEELLVVYFDVCEDDEIRLPFHIEQLDGEWDRSRTWIFRPTDDGRIELRHDHRMPDGSEDEVTWYGAWTIAEGTANQQEFIREDQEWEDGMTRGWRVIIEPGVRYVYGTIRDGEWNWRVDFDLSEPMPEPPPPAWGYEDGGGPPR
;
A
#
# COMPACT_ATOMS: atom_id res chain seq x y z
N MET A 1 -1.59 -60.43 89.99
CA MET A 1 -1.04 -59.12 90.41
C MET A 1 -1.18 -58.14 89.25
N THR A 2 -2.25 -57.35 89.21
CA THR A 2 -2.28 -55.95 89.65
C THR A 2 -1.26 -55.05 88.97
N TYR A 3 -1.70 -54.28 87.97
CA TYR A 3 -1.61 -52.83 88.07
C TYR A 3 -2.70 -52.17 87.22
N ARG A 4 -3.60 -51.44 87.90
CA ARG A 4 -4.50 -50.44 87.31
C ARG A 4 -3.70 -49.14 87.25
N SER A 5 -3.73 -48.44 86.12
CA SER A 5 -3.49 -47.00 86.08
C SER A 5 -4.54 -46.36 85.17
N HIS A 6 -5.39 -45.57 85.80
CA HIS A 6 -6.30 -44.64 85.14
C HIS A 6 -5.51 -43.41 84.70
N PHE A 7 -5.72 -42.93 83.48
CA PHE A 7 -5.38 -41.57 83.11
C PHE A 7 -6.54 -40.92 82.37
N PHE A 8 -6.68 -39.63 82.67
CA PHE A 8 -7.84 -38.76 82.48
C PHE A 8 -7.92 -38.19 81.05
N TRP A 9 -9.17 -38.05 80.56
CA TRP A 9 -9.75 -36.97 79.74
C TRP A 9 -8.89 -36.17 78.73
N LEU A 10 -9.39 -36.08 77.48
CA LEU A 10 -9.86 -34.84 76.81
C LEU A 10 -9.92 -35.06 75.26
N LEU A 11 -11.11 -34.90 74.67
CA LEU A 11 -11.29 -34.54 73.25
C LEU A 11 -11.23 -33.01 73.16
N PRO A 12 -10.59 -32.40 72.14
CA PRO A 12 -11.28 -32.14 70.87
C PRO A 12 -10.38 -32.14 69.62
N GLY A 13 -11.02 -32.10 68.44
CA GLY A 13 -10.41 -32.31 67.13
C GLY A 13 -9.56 -31.17 66.53
N ALA A 14 -9.00 -31.47 65.36
CA ALA A 14 -8.38 -30.53 64.42
C ALA A 14 -8.63 -31.10 63.00
N ILE A 15 -9.52 -30.49 62.21
CA ILE A 15 -9.24 -29.44 61.21
C ILE A 15 -8.39 -29.98 60.05
N LEU A 16 -9.09 -30.27 58.94
CA LEU A 16 -8.52 -30.47 57.61
C LEU A 16 -8.02 -29.11 57.09
N LEU A 17 -6.73 -29.00 56.82
CA LEU A 17 -6.13 -27.88 56.11
C LEU A 17 -6.50 -27.98 54.62
N ALA A 18 -7.51 -27.23 54.20
CA ALA A 18 -7.70 -26.86 52.80
C ALA A 18 -6.68 -25.76 52.47
N GLY A 19 -5.64 -26.10 51.72
CA GLY A 19 -4.74 -25.11 51.13
C GLY A 19 -5.47 -24.39 50.00
N CYS A 20 -5.84 -23.14 50.21
CA CYS A 20 -6.16 -22.23 49.12
C CYS A 20 -4.86 -21.91 48.40
N GLY A 21 -4.68 -22.46 47.20
CA GLY A 21 -3.77 -21.87 46.24
C GLY A 21 -4.37 -20.54 45.80
N ASP A 22 -3.65 -19.44 46.03
CA ASP A 22 -3.89 -18.18 45.33
C ASP A 22 -3.58 -18.41 43.84
N ALA A 23 -4.59 -18.88 43.11
CA ALA A 23 -4.61 -18.71 41.67
C ALA A 23 -4.80 -17.21 41.42
N ALA A 24 -3.75 -16.56 40.92
CA ALA A 24 -3.89 -15.22 40.36
C ALA A 24 -5.03 -15.25 39.33
N PRO A 25 -5.96 -14.27 39.34
CA PRO A 25 -7.00 -14.23 38.33
C PRO A 25 -6.37 -14.14 36.95
N ASP A 26 -6.85 -14.97 36.02
CA ASP A 26 -6.52 -14.84 34.61
C ASP A 26 -6.74 -13.38 34.20
N PRO A 27 -5.83 -12.77 33.41
CA PRO A 27 -6.10 -11.47 32.84
C PRO A 27 -7.42 -11.57 32.07
N ALA A 28 -8.34 -10.64 32.36
CA ALA A 28 -9.54 -10.46 31.56
C ALA A 28 -9.12 -10.37 30.07
N PRO A 29 -9.96 -10.81 29.11
CA PRO A 29 -9.71 -10.57 27.71
C PRO A 29 -9.80 -9.06 27.47
N GLY A 30 -8.69 -8.37 27.73
CA GLY A 30 -8.48 -6.96 27.44
C GLY A 30 -8.03 -6.88 26.00
N ASP A 31 -8.80 -6.13 25.22
CA ASP A 31 -8.56 -5.67 23.86
C ASP A 31 -7.17 -6.04 23.32
N ALA A 32 -7.12 -7.17 22.61
CA ALA A 32 -6.13 -7.30 21.55
C ALA A 32 -6.31 -6.07 20.64
N PRO A 33 -5.24 -5.42 20.16
CA PRO A 33 -5.38 -4.33 19.21
C PRO A 33 -6.19 -4.88 18.02
N THR A 34 -7.41 -4.40 17.85
CA THR A 34 -8.17 -4.62 16.63
C THR A 34 -7.36 -3.97 15.52
N GLU A 35 -6.77 -4.81 14.68
CA GLU A 35 -6.29 -4.44 13.36
C GLU A 35 -7.35 -3.52 12.73
N ALA A 36 -6.96 -2.31 12.36
CA ALA A 36 -7.91 -1.34 11.87
C ALA A 36 -8.34 -1.81 10.49
N ALA A 37 -9.54 -2.37 10.39
CA ALA A 37 -10.08 -2.85 9.12
C ALA A 37 -10.00 -1.75 8.06
N MET A 38 -9.56 -2.10 6.86
CA MET A 38 -9.49 -1.17 5.74
C MET A 38 -10.86 -0.51 5.49
N PRO A 39 -10.93 0.83 5.34
CA PRO A 39 -12.16 1.50 4.96
C PRO A 39 -12.74 0.95 3.65
N ALA A 40 -14.06 0.79 3.58
CA ALA A 40 -14.75 0.18 2.44
C ALA A 40 -14.47 0.88 1.09
N ASP A 41 -14.33 2.21 1.08
CA ASP A 41 -13.97 2.97 -0.12
C ASP A 41 -12.54 2.67 -0.59
N LYS A 42 -11.59 2.44 0.32
CA LYS A 42 -10.22 2.03 -0.03
C LYS A 42 -10.17 0.61 -0.53
N GLU A 43 -10.94 -0.29 0.08
CA GLU A 43 -11.07 -1.68 -0.37
C GLU A 43 -11.67 -1.73 -1.79
N ALA A 44 -12.73 -0.97 -2.04
CA ALA A 44 -13.34 -0.85 -3.36
C ALA A 44 -12.35 -0.24 -4.38
N TRP A 45 -11.58 0.77 -3.97
CA TRP A 45 -10.56 1.38 -4.81
C TRP A 45 -9.44 0.40 -5.20
N LEU A 46 -8.93 -0.38 -4.25
CA LEU A 46 -7.95 -1.44 -4.55
C LEU A 46 -8.54 -2.50 -5.47
N ALA A 47 -9.78 -2.93 -5.24
CA ALA A 47 -10.46 -3.89 -6.12
C ALA A 47 -10.60 -3.34 -7.55
N ASN A 48 -10.93 -2.06 -7.70
CA ASN A 48 -10.99 -1.38 -8.99
C ASN A 48 -9.61 -1.32 -9.66
N LEU A 49 -8.55 -1.07 -8.90
CA LEU A 49 -7.17 -1.04 -9.43
C LEU A 49 -6.67 -2.42 -9.88
N ARG A 50 -7.15 -3.50 -9.25
CA ARG A 50 -6.84 -4.89 -9.65
C ARG A 50 -7.63 -5.37 -10.86
N ALA A 51 -8.79 -4.78 -11.15
CA ALA A 51 -9.69 -5.26 -12.20
C ALA A 51 -9.04 -5.42 -13.60
N PRO A 52 -8.17 -4.50 -14.07
CA PRO A 52 -7.52 -4.63 -15.37
C PRO A 52 -6.17 -5.37 -15.33
N CYS A 53 -5.94 -6.23 -14.33
CA CYS A 53 -4.66 -6.93 -14.19
C CYS A 53 -4.26 -7.71 -15.44
N GLY A 54 -2.96 -7.67 -15.78
CA GLY A 54 -2.39 -8.28 -16.97
C GLY A 54 -2.64 -7.51 -18.27
N GLN A 55 -3.29 -6.33 -18.20
CA GLN A 55 -3.56 -5.50 -19.37
C GLN A 55 -2.73 -4.22 -19.35
N ALA A 56 -2.38 -3.73 -20.55
CA ALA A 56 -1.69 -2.47 -20.75
C ALA A 56 -2.58 -1.51 -21.54
N PHE A 57 -2.46 -0.21 -21.28
CA PHE A 57 -3.34 0.80 -21.86
C PHE A 57 -2.55 2.03 -22.29
N PRO A 58 -2.87 2.61 -23.45
CA PRO A 58 -2.26 3.85 -23.88
C PRO A 58 -2.78 5.03 -23.05
N GLY A 59 -1.97 6.06 -22.93
CA GLY A 59 -2.33 7.28 -22.24
C GLY A 59 -1.80 8.54 -22.92
N GLN A 60 -2.13 9.67 -22.31
CA GLN A 60 -1.78 11.00 -22.79
C GLN A 60 -1.46 11.95 -21.65
N LEU A 61 -0.60 12.93 -21.92
CA LEU A 61 -0.28 14.00 -21.00
C LEU A 61 -1.40 15.05 -21.00
N GLU A 62 -2.08 15.21 -19.87
CA GLU A 62 -3.18 16.17 -19.71
C GLU A 62 -2.72 17.48 -19.08
N ARG A 63 -1.71 17.43 -18.21
CA ARG A 63 -1.19 18.61 -17.54
C ARG A 63 0.28 18.45 -17.20
N ALA A 64 1.05 19.49 -17.46
CA ALA A 64 2.40 19.65 -16.94
C ALA A 64 2.68 21.13 -16.64
N PRO A 65 3.57 21.44 -15.68
CA PRO A 65 4.13 22.78 -15.57
C PRO A 65 4.89 23.15 -16.85
N GLU A 66 4.88 24.42 -17.25
CA GLU A 66 5.60 24.90 -18.44
C GLU A 66 7.11 24.59 -18.41
N THR A 67 7.69 24.46 -17.21
CA THR A 67 9.10 24.13 -17.01
C THR A 67 9.39 22.63 -17.02
N SER A 68 8.37 21.78 -17.16
CA SER A 68 8.55 20.33 -17.20
C SER A 68 9.18 19.90 -18.51
N THR A 69 10.28 19.18 -18.43
CA THR A 69 10.96 18.53 -19.58
C THR A 69 10.80 17.01 -19.56
N MET A 70 9.91 16.49 -18.71
CA MET A 70 9.74 15.04 -18.52
C MET A 70 9.11 14.35 -19.73
N LEU A 71 8.16 15.02 -20.38
CA LEU A 71 7.42 14.55 -21.54
C LEU A 71 7.27 15.72 -22.51
N GLN A 72 7.44 15.44 -23.81
CA GLN A 72 7.25 16.39 -24.89
C GLN A 72 5.81 16.39 -25.40
N GLY A 73 5.03 15.35 -25.07
CA GLY A 73 3.62 15.20 -25.42
C GLY A 73 3.39 14.47 -26.75
N GLU A 74 4.45 13.97 -27.37
CA GLU A 74 4.41 13.19 -28.62
C GLU A 74 4.80 11.72 -28.38
N GLU A 75 5.29 11.39 -27.19
CA GLU A 75 5.64 10.02 -26.79
C GLU A 75 4.39 9.14 -26.62
N LEU A 76 4.52 7.84 -26.91
CA LEU A 76 3.48 6.88 -26.52
C LEU A 76 3.64 6.57 -25.03
N LEU A 77 2.62 6.92 -24.25
CA LEU A 77 2.55 6.64 -22.82
C LEU A 77 1.79 5.34 -22.61
N VAL A 78 2.33 4.42 -21.81
CA VAL A 78 1.66 3.15 -21.53
C VAL A 78 1.71 2.85 -20.03
N VAL A 79 0.56 2.55 -19.45
CA VAL A 79 0.49 1.92 -18.11
C VAL A 79 0.25 0.43 -18.30
N TYR A 80 0.97 -0.40 -17.55
CA TYR A 80 0.76 -1.84 -17.50
C TYR A 80 0.37 -2.23 -16.07
N PHE A 81 -0.70 -3.02 -15.91
CA PHE A 81 -1.14 -3.52 -14.59
C PHE A 81 -0.53 -4.90 -14.36
N ASP A 82 0.72 -4.95 -13.89
CA ASP A 82 1.56 -6.16 -13.94
C ASP A 82 1.33 -7.10 -12.74
N VAL A 83 1.43 -6.56 -11.53
CA VAL A 83 1.23 -7.32 -10.27
C VAL A 83 0.01 -6.75 -9.57
N CYS A 84 -0.90 -7.62 -9.12
CA CYS A 84 -2.17 -7.23 -8.52
C CYS A 84 -2.53 -8.12 -7.32
N GLU A 85 -1.56 -8.35 -6.45
CA GLU A 85 -1.69 -9.20 -5.27
C GLU A 85 -2.44 -8.45 -4.14
N ASP A 86 -2.77 -9.18 -3.07
CA ASP A 86 -3.54 -8.62 -1.96
C ASP A 86 -2.75 -7.58 -1.17
N ASP A 87 -1.44 -7.81 -1.01
CA ASP A 87 -0.48 -6.97 -0.29
C ASP A 87 0.28 -5.99 -1.20
N GLU A 88 0.24 -6.17 -2.51
CA GLU A 88 0.96 -5.30 -3.44
C GLU A 88 0.35 -5.23 -4.84
N ILE A 89 0.24 -4.02 -5.37
CA ILE A 89 -0.10 -3.75 -6.77
C ILE A 89 1.05 -2.97 -7.41
N ARG A 90 1.55 -3.42 -8.56
CA ARG A 90 2.61 -2.75 -9.33
C ARG A 90 2.12 -2.36 -10.70
N LEU A 91 2.29 -1.09 -11.04
CA LEU A 91 1.95 -0.53 -12.33
C LEU A 91 3.19 0.09 -12.99
N PRO A 92 3.89 -0.65 -13.87
CA PRO A 92 4.89 -0.05 -14.74
C PRO A 92 4.32 1.05 -15.61
N PHE A 93 5.02 2.18 -15.64
CA PHE A 93 4.75 3.31 -16.51
C PHE A 93 5.86 3.45 -17.56
N HIS A 94 5.51 3.17 -18.81
CA HIS A 94 6.39 3.11 -19.94
C HIS A 94 6.21 4.34 -20.84
N ILE A 95 7.30 4.80 -21.41
CA ILE A 95 7.31 5.90 -22.37
C ILE A 95 8.09 5.43 -23.59
N GLU A 96 7.42 5.27 -24.73
CA GLU A 96 8.10 5.08 -26.02
C GLU A 96 8.48 6.44 -26.56
N GLN A 97 9.78 6.64 -26.73
CA GLN A 97 10.34 7.85 -27.31
C GLN A 97 10.09 7.90 -28.82
N LEU A 98 10.26 9.08 -29.42
CA LEU A 98 10.03 9.29 -30.85
C LEU A 98 10.97 8.47 -31.77
N ASP A 99 12.09 8.00 -31.25
CA ASP A 99 13.02 7.12 -31.95
C ASP A 99 12.66 5.62 -31.79
N GLY A 100 11.59 5.30 -31.07
CA GLY A 100 11.10 3.94 -30.80
C GLY A 100 11.77 3.26 -29.60
N GLU A 101 12.66 3.93 -28.89
CA GLU A 101 13.26 3.40 -27.66
C GLU A 101 12.30 3.54 -26.47
N TRP A 102 12.33 2.55 -25.57
CA TRP A 102 11.49 2.54 -24.39
C TRP A 102 12.23 3.04 -23.16
N ASP A 103 11.72 4.09 -22.52
CA ASP A 103 12.00 4.37 -21.11
C ASP A 103 11.08 3.52 -20.24
N ARG A 104 11.70 2.58 -19.52
CA ARG A 104 11.04 1.57 -18.68
C ARG A 104 11.42 1.72 -17.20
N SER A 105 11.80 2.95 -16.83
CA SER A 105 12.40 3.24 -15.53
C SER A 105 11.42 3.27 -14.37
N ARG A 106 10.11 3.43 -14.61
CA ARG A 106 9.16 3.85 -13.57
C ARG A 106 8.13 2.76 -13.29
N THR A 107 7.95 2.45 -12.01
CA THR A 107 6.85 1.61 -11.52
C THR A 107 6.18 2.30 -10.33
N TRP A 108 4.86 2.45 -10.38
CA TRP A 108 4.05 2.85 -9.24
C TRP A 108 3.66 1.62 -8.44
N ILE A 109 3.87 1.65 -7.13
CA ILE A 109 3.63 0.52 -6.24
C ILE A 109 2.66 0.95 -5.15
N PHE A 110 1.58 0.19 -5.00
CA PHE A 110 0.53 0.44 -4.02
C PHE A 110 0.49 -0.71 -3.02
N ARG A 111 0.57 -0.39 -1.72
CA ARG A 111 0.57 -1.39 -0.64
C ARG A 111 -0.48 -1.04 0.40
N PRO A 112 -1.53 -1.85 0.62
CA PRO A 112 -2.38 -1.69 1.78
C PRO A 112 -1.58 -1.97 3.07
N THR A 113 -1.94 -1.31 4.16
CA THR A 113 -1.34 -1.53 5.48
C THR A 113 -2.36 -1.87 6.54
N ASP A 114 -1.91 -2.56 7.58
CA ASP A 114 -2.71 -3.02 8.74
C ASP A 114 -3.39 -1.88 9.53
N ASP A 115 -2.97 -0.63 9.32
CA ASP A 115 -3.57 0.58 9.89
C ASP A 115 -4.69 1.20 9.03
N GLY A 116 -5.08 0.52 7.93
CA GLY A 116 -6.15 0.96 7.03
C GLY A 116 -5.75 2.09 6.06
N ARG A 117 -4.45 2.37 5.92
CA ARG A 117 -3.90 3.26 4.89
C ARG A 117 -3.44 2.46 3.67
N ILE A 118 -3.14 3.19 2.60
CA ILE A 118 -2.46 2.67 1.42
C ILE A 118 -1.19 3.49 1.23
N GLU A 119 -0.07 2.82 1.06
CA GLU A 119 1.20 3.39 0.67
C GLU A 119 1.26 3.51 -0.86
N LEU A 120 1.78 4.62 -1.36
CA LEU A 120 2.27 4.75 -2.73
C LEU A 120 3.78 4.89 -2.70
N ARG A 121 4.50 4.04 -3.44
CA ARG A 121 5.94 4.13 -3.68
C ARG A 121 6.24 4.22 -5.17
N HIS A 122 7.36 4.87 -5.47
CA HIS A 122 7.92 4.96 -6.82
C HIS A 122 9.20 4.17 -6.89
N ASP A 123 9.21 3.11 -7.70
CA ASP A 123 10.46 2.44 -8.06
C ASP A 123 11.00 3.05 -9.35
N HIS A 124 12.13 3.75 -9.22
CA HIS A 124 12.89 4.27 -10.34
C HIS A 124 14.17 3.47 -10.56
N ARG A 125 14.43 3.18 -11.84
CA ARG A 125 15.48 2.26 -12.30
C ARG A 125 16.33 2.85 -13.41
N MET A 126 17.59 2.47 -13.38
CA MET A 126 18.52 2.67 -14.48
C MET A 126 18.28 1.60 -15.57
N PRO A 127 18.78 1.81 -16.81
CA PRO A 127 18.62 0.85 -17.91
C PRO A 127 19.19 -0.55 -17.65
N ASP A 128 20.12 -0.69 -16.70
CA ASP A 128 20.69 -1.96 -16.27
C ASP A 128 19.90 -2.65 -15.14
N GLY A 129 18.76 -2.07 -14.74
CA GLY A 129 17.89 -2.58 -13.68
C GLY A 129 18.32 -2.21 -12.26
N SER A 130 19.46 -1.53 -12.07
CA SER A 130 19.85 -0.99 -10.77
C SER A 130 18.92 0.15 -10.34
N GLU A 131 18.83 0.43 -9.03
CA GLU A 131 18.01 1.54 -8.54
C GLU A 131 18.63 2.90 -8.94
N ASP A 132 17.77 3.82 -9.33
CA ASP A 132 18.13 5.24 -9.49
C ASP A 132 18.45 5.86 -8.12
N GLU A 133 19.23 6.95 -8.10
CA GLU A 133 19.54 7.68 -6.86
C GLU A 133 18.27 8.22 -6.17
N VAL A 134 17.24 8.55 -6.95
CA VAL A 134 15.95 9.08 -6.48
C VAL A 134 14.84 8.06 -6.73
N THR A 135 14.71 7.12 -5.80
CA THR A 135 13.74 6.01 -5.83
C THR A 135 13.15 5.79 -4.41
N TRP A 136 12.09 4.99 -4.27
CA TRP A 136 11.32 4.72 -3.03
C TRP A 136 10.64 5.90 -2.36
N TYR A 137 10.66 7.07 -2.99
CA TYR A 137 9.84 8.17 -2.50
C TYR A 137 8.35 7.87 -2.70
N GLY A 138 7.52 8.48 -1.88
CA GLY A 138 6.14 8.07 -1.77
C GLY A 138 5.36 8.87 -0.74
N ALA A 139 4.14 8.42 -0.47
CA ALA A 139 3.23 9.01 0.48
C ALA A 139 2.16 7.99 0.92
N TRP A 140 1.31 8.43 1.85
CA TRP A 140 0.23 7.64 2.41
C TRP A 140 -1.11 8.29 2.12
N THR A 141 -2.16 7.47 2.02
CA THR A 141 -3.53 8.00 2.10
C THR A 141 -3.78 8.58 3.49
N ILE A 142 -4.27 9.83 3.57
CA ILE A 142 -4.65 10.46 4.84
C ILE A 142 -6.18 10.46 5.02
N ALA A 143 -6.91 10.72 3.95
CA ALA A 143 -8.38 10.69 3.95
C ALA A 143 -8.92 9.30 3.58
N GLU A 144 -10.24 9.11 3.70
CA GLU A 144 -10.93 7.90 3.25
C GLU A 144 -10.93 7.78 1.71
N GLY A 145 -10.99 8.91 1.02
CA GLY A 145 -11.09 8.97 -0.45
C GLY A 145 -12.48 8.54 -0.92
N THR A 146 -12.54 7.84 -2.05
CA THR A 146 -13.75 7.20 -2.59
C THR A 146 -13.37 5.87 -3.22
N ALA A 147 -14.37 5.05 -3.56
CA ALA A 147 -14.17 3.84 -4.37
C ALA A 147 -13.38 4.06 -5.69
N ASN A 148 -13.33 5.27 -6.24
CA ASN A 148 -12.65 5.54 -7.51
C ASN A 148 -11.47 6.50 -7.39
N GLN A 149 -11.22 7.09 -6.22
CA GLN A 149 -10.17 8.09 -6.05
C GLN A 149 -9.51 8.02 -4.69
N GLN A 150 -8.17 8.04 -4.69
CA GLN A 150 -7.35 8.21 -3.50
C GLN A 150 -6.34 9.34 -3.70
N GLU A 151 -5.97 9.99 -2.60
CA GLU A 151 -4.90 10.99 -2.54
C GLU A 151 -3.85 10.54 -1.55
N PHE A 152 -2.58 10.65 -1.96
CA PHE A 152 -1.41 10.25 -1.20
C PHE A 152 -0.62 11.52 -0.88
N ILE A 153 -0.62 11.93 0.39
CA ILE A 153 -0.03 13.20 0.81
C ILE A 153 1.30 12.96 1.51
N ARG A 154 2.29 13.77 1.17
CA ARG A 154 3.60 13.74 1.79
C ARG A 154 3.56 14.45 3.14
N GLU A 155 3.78 13.69 4.21
CA GLU A 155 3.86 14.20 5.59
C GLU A 155 5.31 14.30 6.10
N ASP A 156 6.28 13.82 5.33
CA ASP A 156 7.70 13.74 5.67
C ASP A 156 8.44 15.08 5.52
N GLN A 157 7.79 16.07 4.92
CA GLN A 157 8.39 17.33 4.54
C GLN A 157 7.39 18.49 4.64
N GLU A 158 7.85 19.62 5.15
CA GLU A 158 7.18 20.91 4.99
C GLU A 158 7.88 21.71 3.88
N TRP A 159 7.11 22.43 3.07
CA TRP A 159 7.63 23.29 2.00
C TRP A 159 7.56 24.76 2.41
N GLU A 160 8.52 25.56 1.93
CA GLU A 160 8.61 27.00 2.26
C GLU A 160 7.35 27.79 1.85
N ASP A 161 6.66 27.33 0.81
CA ASP A 161 5.40 27.91 0.32
C ASP A 161 4.17 27.48 1.13
N GLY A 162 4.34 26.56 2.09
CA GLY A 162 3.27 26.01 2.92
C GLY A 162 2.28 25.10 2.19
N MET A 163 2.49 24.82 0.90
CA MET A 163 1.55 24.04 0.09
C MET A 163 1.72 22.55 0.38
N THR A 164 0.61 21.86 0.57
CA THR A 164 0.58 20.39 0.60
C THR A 164 0.98 19.83 -0.76
N ARG A 165 1.74 18.74 -0.76
CA ARG A 165 2.16 18.05 -1.98
C ARG A 165 1.87 16.57 -1.89
N GLY A 166 1.52 15.98 -3.01
CA GLY A 166 1.18 14.58 -3.06
C GLY A 166 0.82 14.11 -4.45
N TRP A 167 0.11 12.99 -4.48
CA TRP A 167 -0.40 12.38 -5.68
C TRP A 167 -1.89 12.14 -5.57
N ARG A 168 -2.57 12.18 -6.71
CA ARG A 168 -3.95 11.73 -6.82
C ARG A 168 -4.02 10.64 -7.87
N VAL A 169 -4.73 9.58 -7.53
CA VAL A 169 -4.93 8.43 -8.39
C VAL A 169 -6.42 8.16 -8.52
N ILE A 170 -6.92 8.12 -9.74
CA ILE A 170 -8.31 7.82 -10.06
C ILE A 170 -8.36 6.55 -10.89
N ILE A 171 -9.24 5.63 -10.53
CA ILE A 171 -9.51 4.41 -11.28
C ILE A 171 -11.01 4.27 -11.51
N GLU A 172 -11.39 4.20 -12.77
CA GLU A 172 -12.74 3.91 -13.23
C GLU A 172 -12.65 2.71 -14.19
N PRO A 173 -12.87 1.47 -13.70
CA PRO A 173 -12.64 0.27 -14.49
C PRO A 173 -13.35 0.29 -15.85
N GLY A 174 -12.61 -0.03 -16.92
CA GLY A 174 -13.12 -0.01 -18.30
C GLY A 174 -13.35 1.39 -18.88
N VAL A 175 -13.02 2.45 -18.14
CA VAL A 175 -13.15 3.85 -18.59
C VAL A 175 -11.77 4.52 -18.61
N ARG A 176 -11.14 4.71 -17.45
CA ARG A 176 -9.83 5.36 -17.38
C ARG A 176 -9.08 5.09 -16.08
N TYR A 177 -7.76 5.24 -16.17
CA TYR A 177 -6.86 5.37 -15.03
C TYR A 177 -6.17 6.73 -15.12
N VAL A 178 -6.14 7.48 -14.02
CA VAL A 178 -5.53 8.81 -13.96
C VAL A 178 -4.49 8.82 -12.87
N TYR A 179 -3.31 9.34 -13.22
CA TYR A 179 -2.21 9.50 -12.29
C TYR A 179 -1.64 10.91 -12.38
N GLY A 180 -1.35 11.53 -11.24
CA GLY A 180 -0.71 12.83 -11.26
C GLY A 180 -0.26 13.35 -9.92
N THR A 181 0.58 14.38 -9.96
CA THR A 181 0.98 15.14 -8.77
C THR A 181 -0.03 16.25 -8.48
N ILE A 182 -0.25 16.51 -7.20
CA ILE A 182 -1.11 17.60 -6.72
C ILE A 182 -0.34 18.56 -5.82
N ARG A 183 -0.76 19.82 -5.83
CA ARG A 183 -0.38 20.86 -4.88
C ARG A 183 -1.64 21.52 -4.34
N ASP A 184 -1.88 21.47 -3.03
CA ASP A 184 -3.11 21.95 -2.40
C ASP A 184 -4.40 21.44 -3.06
N GLY A 185 -4.41 20.14 -3.38
CA GLY A 185 -5.54 19.48 -4.03
C GLY A 185 -5.72 19.81 -5.52
N GLU A 186 -4.91 20.70 -6.08
CA GLU A 186 -4.94 21.03 -7.51
C GLU A 186 -3.93 20.22 -8.29
N TRP A 187 -4.28 19.81 -9.51
CA TRP A 187 -3.35 19.11 -10.40
C TRP A 187 -2.14 19.99 -10.72
N ASN A 188 -0.94 19.49 -10.46
CA ASN A 188 0.32 20.11 -10.89
C ASN A 188 0.87 19.43 -12.15
N TRP A 189 0.75 18.10 -12.24
CA TRP A 189 1.10 17.29 -13.41
C TRP A 189 0.15 16.09 -13.47
N ARG A 190 -0.28 15.66 -14.66
CA ARG A 190 -1.31 14.61 -14.84
C ARG A 190 -1.20 13.88 -16.17
N VAL A 191 -1.33 12.56 -16.12
CA VAL A 191 -1.56 11.67 -17.28
C VAL A 191 -2.86 10.89 -17.11
N ASP A 192 -3.54 10.66 -18.23
CA ASP A 192 -4.76 9.88 -18.33
C ASP A 192 -4.54 8.70 -19.26
N PHE A 193 -4.98 7.51 -18.86
CA PHE A 193 -4.91 6.27 -19.63
C PHE A 193 -6.33 5.79 -19.96
N ASP A 194 -6.57 5.42 -21.21
CA ASP A 194 -7.86 4.92 -21.68
C ASP A 194 -7.99 3.43 -21.38
N LEU A 195 -8.88 3.07 -20.44
CA LEU A 195 -9.08 1.66 -20.07
C LEU A 195 -10.13 0.93 -20.92
N SER A 196 -10.74 1.61 -21.89
CA SER A 196 -11.77 1.01 -22.74
C SER A 196 -11.18 0.15 -23.87
N GLU A 197 -9.93 0.42 -24.26
CA GLU A 197 -9.23 -0.28 -25.33
C GLU A 197 -7.83 -0.71 -24.87
N PRO A 198 -7.65 -1.97 -24.40
CA PRO A 198 -6.33 -2.48 -24.03
C PRO A 198 -5.44 -2.62 -25.26
N MET A 199 -4.13 -2.45 -25.05
CA MET A 199 -3.14 -2.77 -26.07
C MET A 199 -3.19 -4.26 -26.44
N PRO A 200 -2.91 -4.63 -27.71
CA PRO A 200 -2.90 -6.03 -28.14
C PRO A 200 -1.88 -6.90 -27.40
N GLU A 201 -0.75 -6.29 -27.02
CA GLU A 201 0.34 -6.91 -26.28
C GLU A 201 0.83 -5.93 -25.20
N PRO A 202 1.22 -6.42 -24.01
CA PRO A 202 1.84 -5.57 -23.00
C PRO A 202 3.23 -5.08 -23.47
N PRO A 203 3.72 -3.94 -22.96
CA PRO A 203 5.08 -3.50 -23.23
C PRO A 203 6.10 -4.50 -22.66
N PRO A 204 7.39 -4.42 -23.05
CA PRO A 204 8.45 -5.17 -22.39
C PRO A 204 8.42 -4.94 -20.87
N PRO A 205 8.93 -5.87 -20.04
CA PRO A 205 8.98 -5.66 -18.59
C PRO A 205 9.72 -4.37 -18.21
N ALA A 206 9.34 -3.77 -17.08
CA ALA A 206 10.10 -2.68 -16.47
C ALA A 206 11.54 -3.12 -16.18
N TRP A 207 12.49 -2.18 -16.22
CA TRP A 207 13.89 -2.50 -15.92
C TRP A 207 14.04 -3.08 -14.51
N GLY A 208 14.72 -4.22 -14.39
CA GLY A 208 14.89 -4.92 -13.11
C GLY A 208 13.73 -5.87 -12.73
N TYR A 209 12.72 -6.02 -13.58
CA TYR A 209 11.56 -6.90 -13.38
C TYR A 209 11.48 -8.04 -14.40
N GLU A 210 12.56 -8.29 -15.16
CA GLU A 210 12.58 -9.26 -16.27
C GLU A 210 12.29 -10.71 -15.83
N ASP A 211 12.55 -11.05 -14.56
CA ASP A 211 12.30 -12.38 -14.00
C ASP A 211 10.90 -12.51 -13.34
N GLY A 212 10.03 -11.50 -13.46
CA GLY A 212 8.63 -11.52 -13.03
C GLY A 212 8.38 -11.32 -11.52
N GLY A 213 9.39 -11.51 -10.67
CA GLY A 213 9.25 -11.27 -9.22
C GLY A 213 9.50 -9.82 -8.79
N GLY A 214 10.14 -9.02 -9.66
CA GLY A 214 10.80 -7.79 -9.25
C GLY A 214 11.86 -8.02 -8.15
N PRO A 215 12.66 -7.02 -7.80
CA PRO A 215 13.57 -7.14 -6.68
C PRO A 215 12.82 -6.92 -5.36
N PRO A 216 13.21 -7.65 -4.30
CA PRO A 216 12.51 -7.63 -3.02
C PRO A 216 12.60 -6.24 -2.38
N ARG A 217 11.46 -5.67 -1.97
CA ARG A 217 11.40 -4.43 -1.19
C ARG A 217 10.29 -4.44 -0.15
#